data_AF-A0A8K0Q5H5-F1
#
_entry.id   AF-A0A8K0Q5H5-F1
#
_cell.length_a   1.000
_cell.length_b   1.000
_cell.length_c   1.000
_cell.angle_alpha   90.00
_cell.angle_beta   90.00
_cell.angle_gamma   90.00
#
_symmetry.space_group_name_H-M   'P 1'
#
loop_
_entity.id
_entity.type
_entity.pdbx_description
1 polymer ?
#
loop_
_entity_poly.entity_id
_entity_poly.type
_entity_poly.pdbx_seq_one_letter_code
_entity_poly.pdbx_strand_id
1 'polypeptide(L)'
;MLSLLLITLLLSPFRLCEGSPTFRDACQRCDGPPTFQEEYRGSYVPKVIETKHGLQIVAPDTPYVALAGRDQLYFLDTRLDPETAKHVKQQIERASVAGDDEYIFIDEILATAEVKNYKTGETTFVFDPLYARVLFAKGMNRGNPELKLPEPEPAGDWLVTYDLDTISTKRQLS
;
A
#
# COMPACT_ATOMS: atom_id res chain seq x y z
N MET A 1 11.08 18.02 23.27
CA MET A 1 10.95 18.25 21.81
C MET A 1 11.15 16.91 21.12
N LEU A 2 10.07 16.11 21.06
CA LEU A 2 10.07 14.82 20.41
C LEU A 2 9.97 15.09 18.91
N SER A 3 11.00 14.69 18.18
CA SER A 3 11.09 14.85 16.73
C SER A 3 9.85 14.26 16.06
N LEU A 4 9.12 15.10 15.32
CA LEU A 4 8.33 14.69 14.17
C LEU A 4 9.24 13.78 13.32
N LEU A 5 9.06 12.47 13.43
CA LEU A 5 9.71 11.51 12.55
C LEU A 5 8.96 11.58 11.23
N LEU A 6 9.62 12.20 10.26
CA LEU A 6 9.19 12.32 8.86
C LEU A 6 8.55 11.02 8.36
N ILE A 7 7.42 11.19 7.67
CA ILE A 7 6.57 10.20 7.00
C ILE A 7 7.30 9.62 5.77
N THR A 8 8.44 8.96 6.00
CA THR A 8 9.24 8.29 4.96
C THR A 8 9.73 6.91 5.40
N LEU A 9 9.09 6.30 6.40
CA LEU A 9 9.44 4.96 6.85
C LEU A 9 8.39 3.94 6.40
N LEU A 10 8.71 3.36 5.23
CA LEU A 10 8.62 1.93 4.95
C LEU A 10 7.21 1.35 4.86
N LEU A 11 6.51 1.71 3.80
CA LEU A 11 5.77 0.67 3.10
C LEU A 11 6.77 0.07 2.16
N SER A 12 7.30 -1.09 2.53
CA SER A 12 7.90 -1.85 1.46
C SER A 12 6.72 -2.39 0.65
N PRO A 13 6.77 -2.30 -0.68
CA PRO A 13 5.82 -2.99 -1.51
C PRO A 13 6.09 -4.47 -1.21
N PHE A 14 5.13 -5.18 -0.62
CA PHE A 14 5.35 -6.51 -0.08
C PHE A 14 4.47 -7.52 -0.82
N ARG A 15 4.98 -8.75 -1.07
CA ARG A 15 4.15 -9.83 -1.62
C ARG A 15 3.15 -10.34 -0.55
N LEU A 16 1.93 -9.80 -0.56
CA LEU A 16 0.87 -10.21 0.36
C LEU A 16 0.47 -11.69 0.24
N CYS A 17 0.69 -12.32 -0.93
CA CYS A 17 0.11 -13.64 -1.22
C CYS A 17 1.03 -14.85 -0.98
N GLU A 18 2.36 -14.70 -0.89
CA GLU A 18 3.27 -15.87 -0.95
C GLU A 18 4.07 -16.17 0.34
N GLY A 19 4.11 -15.26 1.33
CA GLY A 19 5.02 -15.41 2.47
C GLY A 19 4.40 -15.53 3.86
N SER A 20 3.16 -15.09 4.07
CA SER A 20 2.57 -15.09 5.42
C SER A 20 1.63 -16.30 5.65
N PRO A 21 1.87 -17.14 6.67
CA PRO A 21 0.92 -18.20 7.03
C PRO A 21 -0.47 -17.66 7.40
N THR A 22 -0.62 -16.37 7.71
CA THR A 22 -1.92 -15.73 7.97
C THR A 22 -2.72 -15.37 6.71
N PHE A 23 -2.06 -15.21 5.55
CA PHE A 23 -2.73 -14.89 4.26
C PHE A 23 -3.08 -16.13 3.44
N ARG A 24 -2.45 -17.27 3.74
CA ARG A 24 -2.80 -18.56 3.10
C ARG A 24 -4.25 -18.94 3.33
N ASP A 25 -4.79 -18.68 4.51
CA ASP A 25 -6.17 -19.03 4.84
C ASP A 25 -7.20 -18.11 4.16
N ALA A 26 -6.84 -16.86 3.83
CA ALA A 26 -7.67 -15.97 3.00
C ALA A 26 -7.64 -16.39 1.51
N CYS A 27 -6.59 -17.07 1.06
CA CYS A 27 -6.38 -17.53 -0.31
C CYS A 27 -6.75 -19.02 -0.46
N GLN A 28 -7.88 -19.46 0.14
CA GLN A 28 -8.29 -20.87 0.24
C GLN A 28 -8.55 -21.58 -1.11
N ARG A 29 -8.32 -20.89 -2.25
CA ARG A 29 -8.53 -21.39 -3.60
C ARG A 29 -7.55 -20.86 -4.65
N CYS A 30 -6.31 -20.56 -4.26
CA CYS A 30 -5.30 -20.04 -5.16
C CYS A 30 -4.55 -21.20 -5.88
N ASP A 31 -5.29 -22.06 -6.59
CA ASP A 31 -4.71 -23.09 -7.47
C ASP A 31 -4.24 -22.44 -8.79
N GLY A 32 -3.00 -22.73 -9.21
CA GLY A 32 -2.37 -22.19 -10.42
C GLY A 32 -1.37 -21.04 -10.17
N PRO A 33 -0.71 -20.52 -11.22
CA PRO A 33 0.15 -19.34 -11.09
C PRO A 33 -0.68 -18.07 -10.81
N PRO A 34 -0.09 -17.04 -10.18
CA PRO A 34 -0.76 -15.77 -9.98
C PRO A 34 -1.17 -15.13 -11.30
N THR A 35 -2.29 -14.42 -11.27
CA THR A 35 -2.86 -13.75 -12.45
C THR A 35 -3.01 -12.26 -12.17
N PHE A 36 -2.70 -11.42 -13.17
CA PHE A 36 -2.72 -9.96 -13.07
C PHE A 36 -3.59 -9.34 -14.15
N GLN A 37 -4.04 -8.11 -13.89
CA GLN A 37 -4.55 -7.23 -14.94
C GLN A 37 -3.38 -6.63 -15.74
N GLU A 38 -2.86 -7.40 -16.70
CA GLU A 38 -1.72 -7.04 -17.54
C GLU A 38 -1.94 -5.74 -18.33
N GLU A 39 -3.19 -5.39 -18.62
CA GLU A 39 -3.58 -4.14 -19.29
C GLU A 39 -3.06 -2.88 -18.58
N TYR A 40 -2.82 -2.94 -17.26
CA TYR A 40 -2.29 -1.83 -16.47
C TYR A 40 -0.78 -1.93 -16.19
N ARG A 41 -0.08 -2.98 -16.66
CA ARG A 41 1.37 -3.20 -16.41
C ARG A 41 2.28 -2.76 -17.55
N GLY A 42 1.80 -2.90 -18.78
CA GLY A 42 2.59 -2.68 -20.00
C GLY A 42 2.57 -1.23 -20.47
N SER A 43 1.90 -0.97 -21.59
CA SER A 43 1.81 0.37 -22.21
C SER A 43 0.85 1.33 -21.50
N TYR A 44 0.40 1.00 -20.28
CA TYR A 44 -0.52 1.82 -19.52
C TYR A 44 0.11 3.16 -19.14
N VAL A 45 -0.60 4.24 -19.44
CA VAL A 45 -0.23 5.59 -19.01
C VAL A 45 -1.18 5.99 -17.89
N PRO A 46 -0.74 6.00 -16.62
CA PRO A 46 -1.62 6.33 -15.51
C PRO A 46 -2.07 7.79 -15.57
N LYS A 47 -3.24 8.05 -14.99
CA LYS A 47 -3.66 9.43 -14.77
C LYS A 47 -2.81 10.05 -13.66
N VAL A 48 -2.15 11.17 -13.94
CA VAL A 48 -1.41 11.95 -12.95
C VAL A 48 -2.21 13.18 -12.53
N ILE A 49 -2.16 13.50 -11.23
CA ILE A 49 -2.70 14.70 -10.60
C ILE A 49 -1.60 15.44 -9.83
N GLU A 50 -1.78 16.74 -9.63
CA GLU A 50 -0.93 17.55 -8.76
C GLU A 50 -1.57 17.63 -7.37
N THR A 51 -0.81 17.28 -6.34
CA THR A 51 -1.20 17.40 -4.93
C THR A 51 -0.29 18.40 -4.23
N LYS A 52 -0.61 18.78 -2.98
CA LYS A 52 0.27 19.67 -2.20
C LYS A 52 1.66 19.09 -1.94
N HIS A 53 1.83 17.79 -2.13
CA HIS A 53 3.09 17.07 -1.99
C HIS A 53 3.81 16.84 -3.33
N GLY A 54 3.21 17.29 -4.45
CA GLY A 54 3.71 17.19 -5.82
C GLY A 54 2.89 16.23 -6.68
N LEU A 55 3.46 15.76 -7.79
CA LEU A 55 2.76 14.83 -8.69
C LEU A 55 2.47 13.49 -8.01
N GLN A 56 1.32 12.91 -8.36
CA GLN A 56 0.87 11.60 -7.90
C GLN A 56 0.02 10.92 -8.97
N ILE A 57 0.18 9.61 -9.14
CA ILE A 57 -0.68 8.79 -9.98
C ILE A 57 -2.01 8.46 -9.29
N VAL A 58 -3.04 8.25 -10.11
CA VAL A 58 -4.35 7.78 -9.69
C VAL A 58 -4.46 6.31 -10.08
N ALA A 59 -4.78 5.45 -9.11
CA ALA A 59 -5.05 4.04 -9.38
C ALA A 59 -6.29 3.89 -10.27
N PRO A 60 -6.32 2.90 -11.19
CA PRO A 60 -7.51 2.60 -11.96
C PRO A 60 -8.70 2.19 -11.08
N ASP A 61 -9.92 2.38 -11.59
CA ASP A 61 -11.15 1.97 -10.91
C ASP A 61 -11.39 0.46 -11.07
N THR A 62 -10.55 -0.31 -10.38
CA THR A 62 -10.57 -1.78 -10.35
C THR A 62 -10.15 -2.25 -8.96
N PRO A 63 -10.73 -3.32 -8.41
CA PRO A 63 -10.32 -3.83 -7.10
C PRO A 63 -8.91 -4.44 -7.13
N TYR A 64 -8.34 -4.72 -8.30
CA TYR A 64 -7.09 -5.47 -8.44
C TYR A 64 -5.83 -4.62 -8.63
N VAL A 65 -5.94 -3.30 -8.65
CA VAL A 65 -4.79 -2.39 -8.79
C VAL A 65 -4.90 -1.31 -7.73
N ALA A 66 -3.96 -1.30 -6.80
CA ALA A 66 -3.91 -0.40 -5.65
C ALA A 66 -2.84 0.67 -5.86
N LEU A 67 -3.12 1.89 -5.40
CA LEU A 67 -2.08 2.91 -5.23
C LEU A 67 -1.15 2.52 -4.09
N ALA A 68 0.12 2.23 -4.40
CA ALA A 68 1.12 1.76 -3.45
C ALA A 68 2.18 2.81 -3.08
N GLY A 69 2.05 4.00 -3.67
CA GLY A 69 2.92 5.13 -3.46
C GLY A 69 2.50 6.28 -4.38
N ARG A 70 3.28 7.36 -4.40
CA ARG A 70 2.98 8.50 -5.28
C ARG A 70 3.07 8.16 -6.76
N ASP A 71 3.96 7.26 -7.11
CA ASP A 71 4.34 6.86 -8.47
C ASP A 71 4.27 5.34 -8.67
N GLN A 72 3.62 4.62 -7.75
CA GLN A 72 3.63 3.16 -7.73
C GLN A 72 2.23 2.55 -7.71
N LEU A 73 2.01 1.57 -8.58
CA LEU A 73 0.82 0.72 -8.55
C LEU A 73 1.20 -0.69 -8.11
N TYR A 74 0.47 -1.22 -7.13
CA TYR A 74 0.56 -2.60 -6.70
C TYR A 74 -0.60 -3.40 -7.28
N PHE A 75 -0.29 -4.55 -7.84
CA PHE A 75 -1.26 -5.42 -8.49
C PHE A 75 -1.64 -6.53 -7.54
N LEU A 76 -2.93 -6.75 -7.36
CA LEU A 76 -3.46 -7.85 -6.59
C LEU A 76 -3.74 -9.02 -7.50
N ASP A 77 -3.72 -10.22 -6.92
CA ASP A 77 -3.98 -11.44 -7.65
C ASP A 77 -5.45 -11.46 -8.06
N THR A 78 -5.73 -11.60 -9.36
CA THR A 78 -7.10 -11.63 -9.87
C THR A 78 -7.88 -12.89 -9.48
N ARG A 79 -7.22 -13.87 -8.86
CA ARG A 79 -7.88 -15.03 -8.23
C ARG A 79 -8.59 -14.69 -6.94
N LEU A 80 -8.24 -13.57 -6.29
CA LEU A 80 -9.00 -13.07 -5.15
C LEU A 80 -10.41 -12.70 -5.60
N ASP A 81 -11.40 -13.03 -4.77
CA ASP A 81 -12.73 -12.52 -5.00
C ASP A 81 -12.72 -10.97 -4.93
N PRO A 82 -13.59 -10.28 -5.69
CA PRO A 82 -13.54 -8.83 -5.79
C PRO A 82 -13.68 -8.09 -4.46
N GLU A 83 -14.43 -8.63 -3.49
CA GLU A 83 -14.64 -8.00 -2.19
C GLU A 83 -13.38 -8.08 -1.33
N THR A 84 -12.74 -9.25 -1.28
CA THR A 84 -11.43 -9.42 -0.64
C THR A 84 -10.37 -8.53 -1.30
N ALA A 85 -10.30 -8.50 -2.64
CA ALA A 85 -9.36 -7.66 -3.36
C ALA A 85 -9.57 -6.17 -3.07
N LYS A 86 -10.83 -5.71 -3.04
CA LYS A 86 -11.20 -4.34 -2.67
C LYS A 86 -10.78 -4.00 -1.24
N HIS A 87 -10.97 -4.94 -0.30
CA HIS A 87 -10.53 -4.75 1.08
C HIS A 87 -9.01 -4.62 1.17
N VAL A 88 -8.26 -5.54 0.55
CA VAL A 88 -6.79 -5.50 0.52
C VAL A 88 -6.31 -4.19 -0.13
N LYS A 89 -6.91 -3.80 -1.26
CA LYS A 89 -6.62 -2.54 -1.95
C LYS A 89 -6.77 -1.35 -1.00
N GLN A 90 -7.87 -1.26 -0.26
CA GLN A 90 -8.08 -0.18 0.70
C GLN A 90 -7.00 -0.13 1.78
N GLN A 91 -6.60 -1.29 2.34
CA GLN A 91 -5.52 -1.34 3.33
C GLN A 91 -4.19 -0.83 2.74
N ILE A 92 -3.84 -1.25 1.51
CA ILE A 92 -2.62 -0.79 0.83
C ILE A 92 -2.67 0.72 0.56
N GLU A 93 -3.77 1.23 0.01
CA GLU A 93 -3.88 2.64 -0.40
C GLU A 93 -3.83 3.58 0.81
N ARG A 94 -4.54 3.25 1.89
CA ARG A 94 -4.52 4.05 3.13
C ARG A 94 -3.17 4.00 3.83
N ALA A 95 -2.43 2.91 3.66
CA ALA A 95 -1.05 2.85 4.13
C ALA A 95 -0.14 3.74 3.27
N SER A 96 -0.33 3.71 1.93
CA SER A 96 0.55 4.29 0.90
C SER A 96 0.55 5.77 0.78
N VAL A 97 -0.64 6.34 0.77
CA VAL A 97 -0.81 7.78 0.62
C VAL A 97 -1.78 8.22 1.69
N ALA A 98 -1.23 8.63 2.84
CA ALA A 98 -2.01 9.35 3.82
C ALA A 98 -2.58 10.61 3.18
N GLY A 99 -3.82 10.96 3.52
CA GLY A 99 -4.42 12.21 3.11
C GLY A 99 -3.60 13.41 3.59
N ASP A 100 -3.85 14.55 2.97
CA ASP A 100 -3.11 15.79 3.19
C ASP A 100 -2.94 16.15 4.69
N ASP A 101 -3.99 16.00 5.49
CA ASP A 101 -3.95 16.32 6.92
C ASP A 101 -3.94 15.05 7.79
N GLU A 102 -3.44 13.93 7.25
CA GLU A 102 -3.45 12.62 7.92
C GLU A 102 -2.03 12.11 8.21
N TYR A 103 -1.89 11.30 9.26
CA TYR A 103 -0.68 10.54 9.56
C TYR A 103 -1.02 9.13 10.04
N ILE A 104 -0.07 8.20 9.90
CA ILE A 104 -0.22 6.83 10.38
C ILE A 104 0.28 6.76 11.82
N PHE A 105 -0.60 6.35 12.73
CA PHE A 105 -0.30 6.02 14.10
C PHE A 105 -0.14 4.51 14.23
N ILE A 106 0.98 4.04 14.76
CA ILE A 106 1.28 2.62 14.98
C ILE A 106 1.32 2.37 16.48
N ASP A 107 0.53 1.41 16.95
CA ASP A 107 0.61 0.89 18.31
C ASP A 107 1.42 -0.41 18.28
N GLU A 108 2.66 -0.34 18.74
CA GLU A 108 3.63 -1.45 18.74
C GLU A 108 3.44 -2.39 19.93
N ILE A 109 2.56 -2.07 20.87
CA ILE A 109 2.21 -2.96 21.99
C ILE A 109 1.07 -3.87 21.55
N LEU A 110 0.06 -3.29 20.88
CA LEU A 110 -1.10 -4.03 20.37
C LEU A 110 -0.87 -4.60 18.97
N ALA A 111 0.21 -4.17 18.30
CA ALA A 111 0.51 -4.46 16.91
C ALA A 111 -0.67 -4.09 15.99
N THR A 112 -1.17 -2.87 16.15
CA THR A 112 -2.25 -2.25 15.36
C THR A 112 -1.79 -0.94 14.74
N ALA A 113 -2.54 -0.43 13.76
CA ALA A 113 -2.28 0.86 13.15
C ALA A 113 -3.59 1.58 12.83
N GLU A 114 -3.52 2.90 12.78
CA GLU A 114 -4.64 3.80 12.47
C GLU A 114 -4.14 4.97 11.61
N VAL A 115 -5.02 5.54 10.80
CA VAL A 115 -4.81 6.86 10.19
C VAL A 115 -5.53 7.90 11.04
N LYS A 116 -4.83 8.96 11.41
CA LYS A 116 -5.36 10.03 12.25
C LYS A 116 -5.21 11.39 11.59
N ASN A 117 -6.18 12.26 11.80
CA ASN A 117 -6.09 13.65 11.37
C ASN A 117 -5.13 14.43 12.27
N TYR A 118 -4.21 15.18 11.68
CA TYR A 118 -3.20 15.97 12.39
C TYR A 118 -3.80 17.10 13.24
N LYS A 119 -4.93 17.68 12.80
CA LYS A 119 -5.56 18.85 13.44
C LYS A 119 -6.52 18.44 14.56
N THR A 120 -7.36 17.44 14.31
CA THR A 120 -8.39 17.02 15.28
C THR A 120 -7.94 15.86 16.17
N GLY A 121 -6.95 15.08 15.74
CA GLY A 121 -6.55 13.84 16.41
C GLY A 121 -7.54 12.69 16.20
N GLU A 122 -8.60 12.89 15.43
CA GLU A 122 -9.62 11.87 15.17
C GLU A 122 -9.07 10.77 14.25
N THR A 123 -9.46 9.53 14.53
CA THR A 123 -9.15 8.38 13.68
C THR A 123 -10.04 8.39 12.44
N THR A 124 -9.42 8.48 11.27
CA THR A 124 -10.11 8.50 9.97
C THR A 124 -10.06 7.14 9.27
N PHE A 125 -9.23 6.22 9.75
CA PHE A 125 -9.17 4.83 9.28
C PHE A 125 -8.53 3.94 10.34
N VAL A 126 -9.05 2.73 10.49
CA VAL A 126 -8.45 1.68 11.34
C VAL A 126 -8.00 0.56 10.42
N PHE A 127 -6.72 0.21 10.48
CA PHE A 127 -6.22 -0.92 9.71
C PHE A 127 -6.71 -2.22 10.32
N ASP A 128 -7.01 -3.19 9.48
CA ASP A 128 -7.23 -4.55 9.97
C ASP A 128 -5.91 -5.04 10.63
N PRO A 129 -5.96 -5.58 11.87
CA PRO A 129 -4.76 -5.98 12.60
C PRO A 129 -3.83 -6.92 11.84
N LEU A 130 -4.36 -7.82 11.00
CA LEU A 130 -3.54 -8.74 10.20
C LEU A 130 -2.76 -7.98 9.13
N TYR A 131 -3.39 -7.01 8.49
CA TYR A 131 -2.75 -6.16 7.48
C TYR A 131 -1.77 -5.18 8.11
N ALA A 132 -2.12 -4.59 9.26
CA ALA A 132 -1.24 -3.69 9.99
C ALA A 132 0.09 -4.36 10.34
N ARG A 133 0.03 -5.61 10.83
CA ARG A 133 1.22 -6.40 11.18
C ARG A 133 2.11 -6.72 9.98
N VAL A 134 1.54 -6.85 8.79
CA VAL A 134 2.30 -7.10 7.55
C VAL A 134 2.87 -5.79 6.99
N LEU A 135 2.02 -4.78 6.81
CA LEU A 135 2.37 -3.50 6.20
C LEU A 135 3.39 -2.72 7.03
N PHE A 136 3.28 -2.80 8.36
CA PHE A 136 4.13 -2.06 9.30
C PHE A 136 5.08 -2.95 10.10
N ALA A 137 5.28 -4.22 9.71
CA ALA A 137 6.11 -5.20 10.42
C ALA A 137 7.46 -4.62 10.85
N LYS A 138 8.17 -3.99 9.90
CA LYS A 138 9.49 -3.40 10.12
C LYS A 138 9.47 -2.22 11.11
N GLY A 139 8.44 -1.39 11.04
CA GLY A 139 8.24 -0.28 11.98
C GLY A 139 7.96 -0.82 13.39
N MET A 140 6.99 -1.72 13.49
CA MET A 140 6.60 -2.36 14.75
C MET A 140 7.74 -3.13 15.41
N ASN A 141 8.52 -3.91 14.65
CA ASN A 141 9.68 -4.62 15.17
C ASN A 141 10.80 -3.67 15.63
N ARG A 142 10.93 -2.50 14.98
CA ARG A 142 11.95 -1.52 15.36
C ARG A 142 11.64 -0.90 16.72
N GLY A 143 10.38 -0.56 16.99
CA GLY A 143 10.00 0.03 18.27
C GLY A 143 9.66 -0.99 19.36
N ASN A 144 9.24 -2.20 18.98
CA ASN A 144 9.08 -3.35 19.87
C ASN A 144 9.69 -4.64 19.28
N PRO A 145 10.99 -4.90 19.49
CA PRO A 145 11.68 -6.07 18.96
C PRO A 145 11.17 -7.43 19.47
N GLU A 146 10.43 -7.46 20.58
CA GLU A 146 9.84 -8.69 21.13
C GLU A 146 8.72 -9.25 20.24
N LEU A 147 8.07 -8.40 19.42
CA LEU A 147 6.98 -8.81 18.53
C LEU A 147 7.43 -9.83 17.48
N LYS A 148 8.66 -9.69 16.96
CA LYS A 148 9.26 -10.58 15.96
C LYS A 148 8.33 -10.87 14.77
N LEU A 149 7.62 -9.85 14.30
CA LEU A 149 6.74 -9.97 13.14
C LEU A 149 7.58 -10.36 11.91
N PRO A 150 7.08 -11.26 11.04
CA PRO A 150 7.76 -11.57 9.80
C PRO A 150 7.79 -10.30 8.92
N GLU A 151 8.98 -9.82 8.60
CA GLU A 151 9.15 -8.75 7.63
C GLU A 151 8.91 -9.32 6.23
N PRO A 152 7.97 -8.79 5.45
CA PRO A 152 7.66 -9.40 4.18
C PRO A 152 8.75 -9.15 3.12
N GLU A 153 8.73 -9.94 2.06
CA GLU A 153 9.69 -9.79 0.96
C GLU A 153 9.27 -8.66 0.00
N PRO A 154 10.23 -8.04 -0.71
CA PRO A 154 9.93 -7.06 -1.75
C PRO A 154 8.91 -7.60 -2.77
N ALA A 155 8.00 -6.72 -3.21
CA ALA A 155 6.93 -7.04 -4.13
C ALA A 155 7.45 -7.62 -5.45
N GLY A 156 8.63 -7.19 -5.88
CA GLY A 156 9.19 -7.56 -7.19
C GLY A 156 8.20 -7.18 -8.29
N ASP A 157 7.85 -8.15 -9.14
CA ASP A 157 6.96 -7.93 -10.26
C ASP A 157 5.56 -7.44 -9.85
N TRP A 158 5.14 -7.59 -8.60
CA TRP A 158 3.81 -7.17 -8.12
C TRP A 158 3.65 -5.64 -8.05
N LEU A 159 4.75 -4.89 -8.13
CA LEU A 159 4.77 -3.44 -8.06
C LEU A 159 5.34 -2.84 -9.36
N VAL A 160 4.65 -1.86 -9.92
CA VAL A 160 5.13 -1.08 -11.07
C VAL A 160 5.34 0.35 -10.64
N THR A 161 6.52 0.90 -10.93
CA THR A 161 6.90 2.29 -10.66
C THR A 161 6.87 3.08 -11.97
N TYR A 162 6.29 4.27 -11.94
CA TYR A 162 6.08 5.13 -13.11
C TYR A 162 6.94 6.39 -13.04
N ASP A 163 7.54 6.77 -14.17
CA ASP A 163 8.23 8.06 -14.29
C ASP A 163 7.20 9.18 -14.50
N LEU A 164 6.91 9.91 -13.42
CA LEU A 164 5.96 11.03 -13.42
C LEU A 164 6.41 12.21 -14.29
N ASP A 165 7.73 12.45 -14.41
CA ASP A 165 8.29 13.56 -15.18
C ASP A 165 8.14 13.30 -16.68
N THR A 166 8.41 12.06 -17.11
CA THR A 166 8.18 11.63 -18.48
C THR A 166 6.69 11.68 -18.86
N ILE A 167 5.80 11.30 -17.95
CA ILE A 167 4.34 11.32 -18.20
C ILE A 167 3.82 12.75 -18.30
N SER A 168 4.26 13.65 -17.41
CA SER A 168 3.83 15.05 -17.42
C SER A 168 4.31 15.78 -18.68
N THR A 169 5.55 15.54 -19.12
CA THR A 169 6.12 16.12 -20.34
C THR A 169 5.35 15.67 -21.59
N LYS A 170 4.99 14.39 -21.69
CA LYS A 170 4.18 13.88 -22.83
C LYS A 170 2.81 14.54 -22.94
N ARG A 171 2.15 14.85 -21.82
CA ARG A 171 0.85 15.58 -21.83
C ARG A 171 0.99 17.03 -22.27
N GLN A 172 2.11 17.70 -21.98
CA GLN A 172 2.31 19.08 -22.43
C GLN A 172 2.55 19.19 -23.94
N LEU A 173 2.92 18.08 -24.59
CA LEU A 173 3.24 18.01 -26.02
C LEU A 173 2.09 17.46 -26.89
N SER A 174 0.97 17.03 -26.28
CA SER A 174 -0.22 16.47 -26.94
C SER A 174 -1.40 17.43 -26.91
#